data_AF-A0A084ZK54-F1
#
_entry.id   AF-A0A084ZK54-F1
#
_cell.length_a   1.000
_cell.length_b   1.000
_cell.length_c   1.000
_cell.angle_alpha   90.00
_cell.angle_beta   90.00
_cell.angle_gamma   90.00
#
_symmetry.space_group_name_H-M   'P 1'
#
loop_
_entity.id
_entity.type
_entity.pdbx_description
1 polymer ?
#
loop_
_entity_poly.entity_id
_entity_poly.type
_entity_poly.pdbx_seq_one_letter_code
_entity_poly.pdbx_strand_id
1 'polypeptide(L)'
;MKVPKKPRTKAAAAVAVPQSREDVINDIRKIGDISRVILRRETELNDQIATLTNDVAPGIEALKKELERLQTGVQTWCEANRAELTRDGKTKTANLTTGEVRWRARPPSVTIRKVEDVIAMLKKLSLGKFLRNKEEINKEAILASP
;
A
#
# COMPACT_ATOMS: atom_id res chain seq x y z
N MET A 1 -38.13 17.73 18.27
CA MET A 1 -36.99 16.78 18.32
C MET A 1 -35.71 17.57 18.62
N LYS A 2 -35.00 17.25 19.71
CA LYS A 2 -33.78 17.95 20.14
C LYS A 2 -32.61 17.53 19.26
N VAL A 3 -31.95 18.48 18.62
CA VAL A 3 -30.74 18.26 17.81
C VAL A 3 -29.60 17.77 18.72
N PRO A 4 -28.86 16.69 18.37
CA PRO A 4 -27.80 16.18 19.22
C PRO A 4 -26.58 17.12 19.19
N LYS A 5 -26.13 17.56 20.37
CA LYS A 5 -24.92 18.37 20.53
C LYS A 5 -23.68 17.52 20.22
N LYS A 6 -22.86 18.01 19.29
CA LYS A 6 -21.56 17.45 18.90
C LYS A 6 -20.65 17.27 20.13
N PRO A 7 -20.00 16.12 20.33
CA PRO A 7 -19.11 15.90 21.48
C PRO A 7 -17.90 16.84 21.37
N ARG A 8 -17.67 17.64 22.41
CA ARG A 8 -16.49 18.51 22.51
C ARG A 8 -15.27 17.62 22.65
N THR A 9 -14.39 17.64 21.65
CA THR A 9 -13.05 17.07 21.75
C THR A 9 -12.32 17.75 22.92
N LYS A 10 -11.66 16.96 23.76
CA LYS A 10 -10.88 17.45 24.91
C LYS A 10 -9.87 18.48 24.41
N ALA A 11 -9.89 19.68 24.98
CA ALA A 11 -8.89 20.71 24.71
C ALA A 11 -7.49 20.17 25.04
N ALA A 12 -6.53 20.40 24.15
CA ALA A 12 -5.12 20.10 24.42
C ALA A 12 -4.71 20.80 25.73
N ALA A 13 -3.99 20.09 26.60
CA ALA A 13 -3.45 20.66 27.82
C ALA A 13 -2.66 21.94 27.47
N ALA A 14 -2.89 23.01 28.23
CA ALA A 14 -2.18 24.27 28.03
C ALA A 14 -0.66 24.00 28.08
N VAL A 15 0.04 24.39 27.01
CA VAL A 15 1.49 24.24 26.92
C VAL A 15 2.10 25.13 28.01
N ALA A 16 2.82 24.54 28.95
CA ALA A 16 3.53 25.29 29.97
C ALA A 16 4.62 26.13 29.28
N VAL A 17 4.44 27.45 29.25
CA VAL A 17 5.41 28.39 28.68
C VAL A 17 6.49 28.66 29.75
N PRO A 18 7.77 28.39 29.48
CA PRO A 18 8.86 28.71 30.42
C PRO A 18 8.86 30.21 30.74
N GLN A 19 9.01 30.57 32.02
CA GLN A 19 8.91 31.98 32.46
C GLN A 19 10.27 32.66 32.58
N SER A 20 11.37 31.91 32.51
CA SER A 20 12.73 32.44 32.58
C SER A 20 13.65 31.84 31.52
N ARG A 21 14.76 32.54 31.24
CA ARG A 21 15.81 32.04 30.33
C ARG A 21 16.41 30.72 30.83
N GLU A 22 16.54 30.55 32.15
CA GLU A 22 17.06 29.33 32.76
C GLU A 22 16.10 28.15 32.56
N ASP A 23 14.80 28.37 32.67
CA ASP A 23 13.77 27.36 32.39
C ASP A 23 13.83 26.90 30.93
N VAL A 24 13.96 27.83 29.98
CA VAL A 24 14.13 27.51 28.56
C VAL A 24 15.39 26.67 28.32
N ILE A 25 16.52 27.00 28.94
CA ILE A 25 17.77 26.22 28.82
C ILE A 25 17.58 24.80 29.37
N ASN A 26 16.90 24.67 30.50
CA ASN A 26 16.60 23.37 31.10
C ASN A 26 15.66 22.53 30.23
N ASP A 27 14.65 23.15 29.64
CA ASP A 27 13.71 22.45 28.77
C ASP A 27 14.34 22.06 27.42
N ILE A 28 15.20 22.89 26.84
CA ILE A 28 15.99 22.51 25.65
C ILE A 28 16.86 21.27 25.95
N ARG A 29 17.49 21.21 27.13
CA ARG A 29 18.24 20.03 27.56
C ARG A 29 17.34 18.80 27.63
N LYS A 30 16.20 18.90 28.32
CA LYS A 30 15.23 17.80 28.44
C LYS A 30 14.68 17.35 27.08
N ILE A 31 14.40 18.27 26.17
CA ILE A 31 13.97 17.96 24.80
C ILE A 31 15.04 17.11 24.11
N GLY A 32 16.32 17.52 24.20
CA GLY A 32 17.43 16.77 23.63
C GLY A 32 17.56 15.36 24.23
N ASP A 33 17.44 15.25 25.55
CA ASP A 33 17.56 13.97 26.25
C ASP A 33 16.40 13.03 25.90
N ILE A 34 15.16 13.53 25.92
CA ILE A 34 13.97 12.76 25.52
C ILE A 34 14.07 12.35 24.05
N SER A 35 14.50 13.24 23.16
CA SER A 35 14.66 12.93 21.73
C SER A 35 15.66 11.80 21.50
N ARG A 36 16.79 11.79 22.25
CA ARG A 36 17.78 10.71 22.18
C ARG A 36 17.24 9.39 22.72
N VAL A 37 16.44 9.43 23.79
CA VAL A 37 15.79 8.23 24.34
C VAL A 37 14.78 7.66 23.36
N ILE A 38 13.96 8.50 22.73
CA ILE A 38 13.01 8.09 21.68
C ILE A 38 13.76 7.40 20.54
N LEU A 39 14.78 8.07 19.98
CA LEU A 39 15.56 7.51 18.88
C LEU A 39 16.19 6.15 19.23
N ARG A 40 16.73 6.01 20.46
CA ARG A 40 17.30 4.74 20.92
C ARG A 40 16.24 3.64 20.98
N ARG A 41 15.05 3.92 21.54
CA ARG A 41 13.95 2.96 21.62
C ARG A 41 13.42 2.56 20.25
N GLU A 42 13.29 3.51 19.33
CA GLU A 42 12.89 3.23 17.95
C GLU A 42 13.93 2.35 17.24
N THR A 43 15.22 2.61 17.47
CA THR A 43 16.30 1.78 16.92
C THR A 43 16.25 0.36 17.48
N GLU A 44 16.16 0.20 18.81
CA GLU A 44 16.02 -1.11 19.47
C GLU A 44 14.81 -1.90 18.94
N LEU A 45 13.67 -1.23 18.71
CA LEU A 45 12.49 -1.84 18.12
C LEU A 45 12.74 -2.32 16.68
N ASN A 46 13.37 -1.49 15.86
CA ASN A 46 13.67 -1.82 14.48
C ASN A 46 14.66 -3.00 14.38
N ASP A 47 15.65 -3.08 15.28
CA ASP A 47 16.57 -4.21 15.36
C ASP A 47 15.86 -5.52 15.71
N GLN A 48 14.89 -5.47 16.64
CA GLN A 48 14.05 -6.61 16.99
C GLN A 48 13.15 -7.04 15.81
N ILE A 49 12.52 -6.09 15.12
CA ILE A 49 11.72 -6.36 13.92
C ILE A 49 12.58 -7.01 12.84
N ALA A 50 13.81 -6.51 12.62
CA ALA A 50 14.74 -7.06 11.66
C ALA A 50 15.12 -8.50 12.00
N THR A 51 15.42 -8.78 13.27
CA THR A 51 15.75 -10.13 13.75
C THR A 51 14.58 -11.09 13.52
N LEU A 52 13.37 -10.74 13.98
CA LEU A 52 12.18 -11.57 13.79
C LEU A 52 11.85 -11.79 12.30
N THR A 53 12.03 -10.76 11.48
CA THR A 53 11.81 -10.86 10.04
C THR A 53 12.81 -11.81 9.39
N ASN A 54 14.10 -11.73 9.75
CA ASN A 54 15.14 -12.60 9.22
C ASN A 54 14.97 -14.06 9.65
N ASP A 55 14.44 -14.31 10.85
CA ASP A 55 14.20 -15.66 11.33
C ASP A 55 13.02 -16.33 10.59
N VAL A 56 11.95 -15.56 10.35
CA VAL A 56 10.71 -16.10 9.76
C VAL A 56 10.74 -16.07 8.23
N ALA A 57 11.45 -15.13 7.61
CA ALA A 57 11.48 -14.97 6.16
C ALA A 57 11.90 -16.25 5.40
N PRO A 58 12.97 -16.99 5.78
CA PRO A 58 13.35 -18.21 5.07
C PRO A 58 12.26 -19.29 5.09
N GLY A 59 11.55 -19.45 6.21
CA GLY A 59 10.44 -20.39 6.33
C GLY A 59 9.25 -20.02 5.44
N ILE A 60 8.89 -18.73 5.43
CA ILE A 60 7.85 -18.21 4.53
C ILE A 60 8.25 -18.40 3.07
N GLU A 61 9.50 -18.08 2.70
CA GLU A 61 9.98 -18.22 1.33
C GLU A 61 10.02 -19.69 0.88
N ALA A 62 10.36 -20.63 1.77
CA ALA A 62 10.28 -22.07 1.48
C ALA A 62 8.83 -22.51 1.23
N LEU A 63 7.88 -22.07 2.06
CA LEU A 63 6.46 -22.37 1.89
C LEU A 63 5.89 -21.76 0.60
N LYS A 64 6.30 -20.54 0.25
CA LYS A 64 5.91 -19.90 -1.02
C LYS A 64 6.42 -20.69 -2.23
N LYS A 65 7.67 -21.15 -2.20
CA LYS A 65 8.24 -21.98 -3.28
C LYS A 65 7.50 -23.30 -3.44
N GLU A 66 7.17 -23.97 -2.32
CA GLU A 66 6.41 -25.21 -2.35
C GLU A 66 4.99 -24.99 -2.86
N LEU A 67 4.34 -23.90 -2.43
CA LEU A 67 3.04 -23.50 -2.93
C LEU A 67 3.07 -23.22 -4.44
N GLU A 68 4.07 -22.50 -4.94
CA GLU A 68 4.24 -22.22 -6.37
C GLU A 68 4.48 -23.50 -7.18
N ARG A 69 5.30 -24.43 -6.66
CA ARG A 69 5.54 -25.74 -7.26
C ARG A 69 4.25 -26.54 -7.39
N LEU A 70 3.47 -26.63 -6.31
CA LEU A 70 2.20 -27.35 -6.28
C LEU A 70 1.16 -26.70 -7.20
N GLN A 71 1.04 -25.37 -7.16
CA GLN A 71 0.13 -24.61 -8.02
C GLN A 71 0.46 -24.80 -9.50
N THR A 72 1.75 -24.74 -9.86
CA THR A 72 2.21 -24.97 -11.23
C THR A 72 1.89 -26.39 -11.68
N GLY A 73 2.17 -27.40 -10.84
CA GLY A 73 1.84 -28.80 -11.15
C GLY A 73 0.35 -29.03 -11.37
N VAL A 74 -0.50 -28.50 -10.48
CA VAL A 74 -1.96 -28.57 -10.62
C VAL A 74 -2.42 -27.82 -11.88
N GLN A 75 -1.89 -26.63 -12.14
CA GLN A 75 -2.23 -25.85 -13.34
C GLN A 75 -1.87 -26.63 -14.61
N THR A 76 -0.65 -27.15 -14.74
CA THR A 76 -0.21 -27.91 -15.91
C THR A 76 -1.08 -29.14 -16.14
N TRP A 77 -1.41 -29.88 -15.08
CA TRP A 77 -2.30 -31.04 -15.20
C TRP A 77 -3.73 -30.65 -15.60
N CYS A 78 -4.29 -29.59 -15.00
CA CYS A 78 -5.62 -29.09 -15.36
C CYS A 78 -5.67 -28.52 -16.79
N GLU A 79 -4.59 -27.93 -17.29
CA GLU A 79 -4.49 -27.46 -18.68
C GLU A 79 -4.41 -28.63 -19.67
N ALA A 80 -3.64 -29.67 -19.35
CA ALA A 80 -3.55 -30.89 -20.18
C ALA A 80 -4.87 -31.67 -20.24
N ASN A 81 -5.59 -31.78 -19.11
CA ASN A 81 -6.86 -32.52 -19.01
C ASN A 81 -8.09 -31.62 -19.16
N ARG A 82 -7.91 -30.41 -19.72
CA ARG A 82 -8.98 -29.42 -19.79
C ARG A 82 -10.22 -29.92 -20.52
N ALA A 83 -10.05 -30.61 -21.65
CA ALA A 83 -11.16 -31.10 -22.45
C ALA A 83 -12.05 -32.07 -21.63
N GLU A 84 -11.42 -33.00 -20.92
CA GLU A 84 -12.11 -33.96 -20.05
C GLU A 84 -12.81 -33.27 -18.87
N LEU A 85 -12.10 -32.38 -18.17
CA LEU A 85 -12.62 -31.69 -16.98
C LEU A 85 -13.74 -30.70 -17.29
N THR A 86 -13.75 -30.12 -18.49
CA THR A 86 -14.74 -29.12 -18.91
C THR A 86 -15.84 -29.69 -19.80
N ARG A 87 -15.85 -31.01 -20.04
CA ARG A 87 -16.75 -31.69 -21.01
C ARG A 87 -16.70 -30.99 -22.38
N ASP A 88 -15.50 -30.85 -22.92
CA ASP A 88 -15.19 -30.12 -24.16
C ASP A 88 -15.62 -28.65 -24.13
N GLY A 89 -15.44 -27.98 -22.98
CA GLY A 89 -15.73 -26.56 -22.82
C GLY A 89 -17.18 -26.20 -22.48
N LYS A 90 -18.04 -27.19 -22.17
CA LYS A 90 -19.41 -26.95 -21.70
C LYS A 90 -19.46 -26.31 -20.30
N THR A 91 -18.46 -26.56 -19.45
CA THR A 91 -18.33 -25.92 -18.13
C THR A 91 -17.00 -25.21 -18.00
N LYS A 92 -16.95 -24.10 -17.24
CA LYS A 92 -15.71 -23.36 -16.96
C LYS A 92 -15.13 -23.68 -15.58
N THR A 93 -15.67 -24.70 -14.93
CA THR A 93 -15.34 -25.10 -13.57
C THR A 93 -15.19 -26.62 -13.48
N ALA A 94 -14.27 -27.06 -12.65
CA ALA A 94 -14.07 -28.46 -12.30
C ALA A 94 -13.98 -28.57 -10.77
N ASN A 95 -14.87 -29.37 -10.17
CA ASN A 95 -14.84 -29.63 -8.74
C ASN A 95 -14.01 -30.90 -8.49
N LEU A 96 -12.89 -30.74 -7.79
CA LEU A 96 -11.97 -31.80 -7.40
C LEU A 96 -12.04 -31.95 -5.89
N THR A 97 -13.03 -32.66 -5.35
CA THR A 97 -13.25 -33.06 -3.92
C THR A 97 -12.74 -32.12 -2.80
N THR A 98 -11.44 -31.84 -2.73
CA THR A 98 -10.75 -30.90 -1.84
C THR A 98 -10.73 -29.44 -2.32
N GLY A 99 -11.17 -29.14 -3.55
CA GLY A 99 -11.17 -27.78 -4.10
C GLY A 99 -11.81 -27.66 -5.49
N GLU A 100 -11.98 -26.43 -5.95
CA GLU A 100 -12.56 -26.14 -7.28
C GLU A 100 -11.54 -25.39 -8.14
N VAL A 101 -11.40 -25.82 -9.40
CA VAL A 101 -10.58 -25.14 -10.41
C VAL A 101 -11.53 -24.43 -11.38
N ARG A 102 -11.25 -23.15 -11.64
CA ARG A 102 -12.04 -22.34 -12.58
C ARG A 102 -11.16 -21.76 -13.68
N TRP A 103 -11.57 -21.96 -14.93
CA TRP A 103 -10.93 -21.31 -16.07
C TRP A 103 -11.55 -19.94 -16.29
N ARG A 104 -10.77 -18.90 -16.00
CA ARG A 104 -11.15 -17.50 -16.22
C ARG A 104 -10.38 -16.92 -17.41
N ALA A 105 -11.06 -16.10 -18.21
CA ALA A 105 -10.36 -15.16 -19.08
C ALA A 105 -9.83 -14.02 -18.19
N ARG A 106 -8.52 -13.74 -18.25
CA ARG A 106 -8.02 -12.50 -17.62
C ARG A 106 -8.63 -11.32 -18.39
N PRO A 107 -9.18 -10.31 -17.69
CA PRO A 107 -9.63 -9.10 -18.36
C PRO A 107 -8.45 -8.48 -19.14
N PRO A 108 -8.71 -7.83 -20.27
CA PRO A 108 -7.65 -7.20 -21.06
C PRO A 108 -6.91 -6.18 -20.20
N SER A 109 -5.58 -6.30 -20.16
CA SER A 109 -4.69 -5.39 -19.45
C SER A 109 -3.91 -4.56 -20.47
N VAL A 110 -3.74 -3.28 -20.19
CA VAL A 110 -2.94 -2.35 -21.00
C VAL A 110 -1.67 -2.01 -20.23
N THR A 111 -0.52 -2.26 -20.83
CA THR A 111 0.79 -1.83 -20.31
C THR A 111 1.33 -0.72 -21.20
N ILE A 112 1.75 0.41 -20.61
CA ILE A 112 2.27 1.57 -21.33
C ILE A 112 3.77 1.67 -21.08
N ARG A 113 4.56 1.80 -22.14
CA ARG A 113 6.00 2.11 -22.07
C ARG A 113 6.20 3.55 -22.57
N LYS A 114 7.18 4.27 -22.02
CA LYS A 114 7.44 5.69 -22.34
C LYS A 114 6.20 6.57 -22.18
N VAL A 115 5.76 6.71 -20.94
CA VAL A 115 4.50 7.36 -20.57
C VAL A 115 4.40 8.80 -21.11
N GLU A 116 5.50 9.56 -21.09
CA GLU A 116 5.55 10.96 -21.55
C GLU A 116 5.29 11.08 -23.06
N ASP A 117 5.94 10.24 -23.87
CA ASP A 117 5.74 10.21 -25.33
C ASP A 117 4.28 9.85 -25.66
N VAL A 118 3.71 8.88 -24.93
CA VAL A 118 2.33 8.46 -25.12
C VAL A 118 1.37 9.57 -24.71
N ILE A 119 1.63 10.29 -23.62
CA ILE A 119 0.82 11.46 -23.22
C ILE A 119 0.91 12.57 -24.27
N ALA A 120 2.10 12.88 -24.77
CA ALA A 120 2.30 13.90 -25.81
C ALA A 120 1.58 13.53 -27.10
N MET A 121 1.67 12.27 -27.52
CA MET A 121 0.96 11.74 -28.68
C MET A 121 -0.56 11.77 -28.49
N LEU A 122 -1.07 11.38 -27.30
CA LEU A 122 -2.49 11.44 -26.98
C LEU A 122 -3.02 12.87 -26.96
N LYS A 123 -2.23 13.83 -26.47
CA LYS A 123 -2.55 15.27 -26.56
C LYS A 123 -2.54 15.76 -28.01
N LYS A 124 -1.54 15.37 -28.81
CA LYS A 124 -1.43 15.73 -30.24
C LYS A 124 -2.59 15.17 -31.08
N LEU A 125 -3.05 13.97 -30.76
CA LEU A 125 -4.17 13.29 -31.42
C LEU A 125 -5.54 13.67 -30.84
N SER A 126 -5.59 14.60 -29.89
CA SER A 126 -6.83 15.03 -29.22
C SER A 126 -7.63 13.88 -28.58
N LEU A 127 -6.94 12.81 -28.14
CA LEU A 127 -7.55 11.64 -27.52
C LEU A 127 -7.69 11.81 -26.00
N GLY A 128 -8.34 12.89 -25.59
CA GLY A 128 -8.51 13.27 -24.18
C GLY A 128 -9.22 12.22 -23.31
N LYS A 129 -10.03 11.33 -23.90
CA LYS A 129 -10.72 10.23 -23.19
C LYS A 129 -9.80 9.24 -22.49
N PHE A 130 -8.52 9.17 -22.87
CA PHE A 130 -7.52 8.29 -22.27
C PHE A 130 -6.61 9.00 -21.26
N LEU A 131 -6.77 10.33 -21.10
CA LEU A 131 -5.99 11.12 -20.15
C LEU A 131 -6.84 11.39 -18.90
N ARG A 132 -6.27 11.14 -17.72
CA ARG A 132 -6.89 11.48 -16.44
C ARG A 132 -6.25 12.75 -15.89
N ASN A 133 -7.05 13.80 -15.74
CA ASN A 133 -6.59 15.06 -15.15
C ASN A 133 -6.91 15.09 -13.65
N LYS A 134 -5.99 15.63 -12.85
CA LYS A 134 -6.19 15.94 -11.43
C LYS A 134 -5.93 17.43 -11.27
N GLU A 135 -6.94 18.18 -10.86
CA GLU A 135 -6.82 19.61 -10.61
C GLU A 135 -6.42 19.83 -9.14
N GLU A 136 -5.37 20.61 -8.92
CA GLU A 136 -4.90 20.99 -7.59
C GLU A 136 -4.72 22.49 -7.53
N ILE A 137 -4.95 23.08 -6.36
CA ILE A 137 -4.79 24.51 -6.14
C ILE A 137 -3.30 24.85 -6.21
N ASN A 138 -2.94 25.73 -7.15
CA ASN A 138 -1.58 26.24 -7.24
C ASN A 138 -1.36 27.31 -6.16
N LYS A 139 -0.84 26.87 -5.01
CA LYS A 139 -0.53 27.75 -3.87
C LYS A 139 0.55 28.78 -4.20
N GLU A 140 1.51 28.43 -5.05
CA GLU A 140 2.63 29.32 -5.43
C GLU A 140 2.14 30.49 -6.30
N ALA A 141 1.23 30.23 -7.25
CA ALA A 141 0.62 31.29 -8.06
C ALA A 141 -0.23 32.25 -7.22
N ILE A 142 -0.91 31.74 -6.18
CA ILE A 142 -1.67 32.58 -5.24
C ILE A 142 -0.72 33.46 -4.42
N LEU A 143 0.41 32.91 -3.95
CA LEU A 143 1.43 33.67 -3.23
C LEU A 143 2.10 34.76 -4.09
N ALA A 144 2.21 34.54 -5.40
CA ALA A 144 2.81 35.47 -6.34
C ALA A 144 1.88 36.63 -6.78
N SER A 145 0.58 36.58 -6.44
CA SER A 145 -0.38 37.65 -6.74
C SER A 145 -1.17 38.02 -5.47
N PRO A 146 -0.57 38.84 -4.57
CA PRO A 146 -1.22 39.31 -3.34
C PRO A 146 -2.41 40.26 -3.59
#